data_AF-A0AA47EPA1-F1
#
_entry.id   AF-A0AA47EPA1-F1
#
_cell.length_a   1.000
_cell.length_b   1.000
_cell.length_c   1.000
_cell.angle_alpha   90.00
_cell.angle_beta   90.00
_cell.angle_gamma   90.00
#
_symmetry.space_group_name_H-M   'P 1'
#
loop_
_entity.id
_entity.type
_entity.pdbx_description
1 polymer ?
#
loop_
_entity_poly.entity_id
_entity_poly.type
_entity_poly.pdbx_seq_one_letter_code
_entity_poly.pdbx_strand_id
1 'polypeptide(L)' 'MANEICPHCRALRDTVVSTFEKEINEDGDIFKVLTKNYHCSMCNSFIRCEDIKHLIIKI' A
#
# COMPACT_ATOMS: atom_id res chain seq x y z
N MET A 1 2.60 8.69 11.08
CA MET A 1 3.25 9.49 10.01
C MET A 1 4.49 8.73 9.60
N ALA A 2 4.51 8.21 8.38
CA ALA A 2 5.68 7.53 7.84
C ALA A 2 6.52 8.59 7.12
N ASN A 3 7.77 8.73 7.53
CA ASN A 3 8.69 9.68 6.92
C ASN A 3 9.64 8.89 6.02
N GLU A 4 9.58 9.14 4.72
CA GLU A 4 10.43 8.44 3.75
C GLU A 4 11.16 9.43 2.86
N ILE A 5 12.28 8.98 2.30
CA ILE A 5 13.03 9.77 1.34
C ILE A 5 12.29 9.72 0.02
N CYS A 6 11.74 10.87 -0.40
CA CYS A 6 11.11 10.97 -1.70
C CYS A 6 12.21 10.97 -2.79
N PRO A 7 12.20 10.05 -3.77
CA PRO A 7 13.21 10.01 -4.82
C PRO A 7 13.20 11.27 -5.70
N HIS A 8 12.04 11.94 -5.81
CA HIS A 8 11.88 13.16 -6.59
C HIS A 8 12.38 14.41 -5.84
N CYS A 9 12.00 14.57 -4.56
CA CYS A 9 12.47 15.70 -3.73
C CYS A 9 13.89 15.49 -3.18
N ARG A 10 14.40 14.25 -3.18
CA ARG A 10 15.67 13.83 -2.57
C ARG A 10 15.80 14.25 -1.11
N ALA A 11 14.69 14.24 -0.39
CA ALA A 11 14.59 14.69 0.99
C ALA A 11 13.62 13.80 1.77
N LEU A 12 13.83 13.70 3.08
CA LEU A 12 12.90 13.05 3.99
C LEU A 12 11.61 13.87 4.05
N ARG A 13 10.49 13.25 3.66
CA ARG A 13 9.18 13.91 3.62
C ARG A 13 8.13 12.99 4.23
N ASP A 14 7.06 13.62 4.69
CA ASP A 14 5.85 12.91 5.09
C ASP A 14 5.24 12.24 3.87
N THR A 15 4.77 11.01 4.06
CA THR A 15 4.13 10.23 3.01
C THR A 15 2.64 10.11 3.24
N VAL A 16 1.86 10.40 2.20
CA VAL A 16 0.43 10.09 2.14
C VAL A 16 0.28 8.62 1.78
N VAL A 17 -0.45 7.88 2.62
CA VAL A 17 -0.68 6.44 2.43
C VAL A 17 -2.13 6.23 1.99
N SER A 18 -2.31 5.65 0.81
CA SER A 18 -3.61 5.22 0.30
C SER A 18 -3.72 3.71 0.44
N THR A 19 -4.67 3.26 1.26
CA THR A 19 -4.99 1.84 1.44
C THR A 19 -6.14 1.43 0.55
N PHE A 20 -5.94 0.38 -0.23
CA PHE A 20 -6.95 -0.30 -1.01
C PHE A 20 -7.09 -1.72 -0.48
N GLU A 21 -8.32 -2.11 -0.17
CA GLU A 21 -8.64 -3.48 0.19
C GLU A 21 -9.48 -4.12 -0.91
N LYS A 22 -9.12 -5.34 -1.28
CA LYS A 22 -9.84 -6.15 -2.24
C LYS A 22 -9.96 -7.57 -1.72
N GLU A 23 -11.19 -8.07 -1.70
CA GLU A 23 -11.46 -9.48 -1.42
C GLU A 23 -11.49 -10.24 -2.75
N ILE A 24 -10.77 -11.35 -2.80
CA ILE A 24 -10.75 -12.29 -3.93
C ILE A 24 -11.12 -13.67 -3.40
N ASN A 25 -12.05 -14.32 -4.08
CA ASN A 25 -12.41 -15.70 -3.81
C ASN A 25 -11.74 -16.56 -4.88
N GLU A 26 -10.84 -17.44 -4.48
CA GLU A 26 -10.10 -18.33 -5.37
C GLU A 26 -10.19 -19.73 -4.79
N ASP A 27 -10.77 -20.67 -5.54
CA ASP A 27 -10.87 -22.09 -5.18
C ASP A 27 -11.54 -22.39 -3.81
N GLY A 28 -12.49 -21.55 -3.38
CA GLY A 28 -13.15 -21.69 -2.06
C GLY A 28 -12.41 -20.98 -0.92
N ASP A 29 -11.18 -20.53 -1.16
CA ASP A 29 -10.42 -19.69 -0.24
C ASP A 29 -10.77 -18.21 -0.44
N ILE A 30 -11.06 -17.51 0.66
CA ILE A 30 -11.28 -16.05 0.65
C ILE A 30 -9.95 -15.39 1.01
N PHE A 31 -9.36 -14.65 0.07
CA PHE A 31 -8.18 -13.84 0.31
C PHE A 31 -8.54 -12.36 0.32
N LYS A 32 -8.01 -11.63 1.29
CA LYS A 32 -8.03 -10.17 1.34
C LYS A 32 -6.66 -9.64 0.94
N VAL A 33 -6.61 -8.95 -0.19
CA VAL A 33 -5.43 -8.23 -0.67
C VAL A 33 -5.55 -6.79 -0.18
N LEU A 34 -4.58 -6.36 0.62
CA LEU A 34 -4.47 -5.00 1.11
C LEU A 34 -3.27 -4.33 0.45
N THR A 35 -3.52 -3.39 -0.45
CA THR A 35 -2.49 -2.61 -1.15
C THR A 35 -2.35 -1.25 -0.49
N LYS A 36 -1.16 -0.96 0.05
CA LYS A 36 -0.78 0.35 0.57
C LYS A 36 0.08 1.06 -0.46
N ASN A 37 -0.34 2.24 -0.88
CA ASN A 37 0.41 3.08 -1.79
C ASN A 37 0.96 4.29 -1.04
N TYR A 38 2.27 4.49 -1.10
CA TYR A 38 2.97 5.57 -0.42
C TYR A 38 3.37 6.65 -1.42
N HIS A 39 2.84 7.86 -1.23
CA HIS A 39 3.15 9.04 -2.05
C HIS A 39 3.77 10.14 -1.21
N CYS A 40 4.64 10.95 -1.81
CA CYS A 40 5.17 12.14 -1.16
C CYS A 40 4.05 13.17 -0.94
N SER A 41 3.86 13.64 0.29
CA SER A 41 2.83 14.66 0.60
C SER A 41 3.06 16.01 -0.11
N MET A 42 4.31 16.30 -0.50
CA MET A 42 4.67 17.58 -1.12
C MET A 42 4.54 17.60 -2.64
N CYS A 43 5.10 16.61 -3.33
CA CYS A 43 5.13 16.56 -4.80
C CYS A 43 4.23 15.49 -5.40
N ASN A 44 3.50 14.76 -4.54
CA ASN A 44 2.63 13.63 -4.90
C ASN A 44 3.33 12.50 -5.68
N SER A 45 4.66 12.51 -5.76
CA SER A 45 5.42 11.45 -6.42
C SER A 45 5.25 10.14 -5.68
N PHE A 46 5.09 9.07 -6.45
CA PHE A 46 5.09 7.71 -5.94
C PHE A 46 6.45 7.38 -5.30
N ILE A 47 6.42 6.80 -4.10
CA ILE A 47 7.62 6.38 -3.35
C ILE A 47 7.72 4.86 -3.41
N ARG A 48 6.68 4.16 -2.95
CA ARG A 48 6.61 2.70 -2.94
C ARG A 48 5.17 2.20 -2.82
N CYS A 49 4.95 0.94 -3.13
CA CYS A 49 3.73 0.21 -2.85
C CYS A 49 4.05 -1.04 -2.01
N GLU A 50 3.09 -1.47 -1.21
CA GLU A 50 3.16 -2.69 -0.41
C GLU A 50 1.84 -3.43 -0.55
N ASP A 51 1.88 -4.60 -1.15
CA ASP A 51 0.75 -5.52 -1.23
C ASP A 51 0.86 -6.60 -0.13
N ILE A 52 -0.23 -6.77 0.60
CA ILE A 52 -0.34 -7.73 1.69
C ILE A 52 -1.53 -8.63 1.39
N LYS A 53 -1.27 -9.87 0.97
CA LYS A 53 -2.29 -10.89 0.76
C LYS A 53 -2.50 -11.66 2.06
N HIS A 54 -3.67 -11.50 2.67
CA HIS A 54 -4.12 -12.28 3.82
C HIS A 54 -5.14 -13.32 3.38
N LEU A 55 -4.93 -14.59 3.72
CA LEU A 55 -5.98 -15.60 3.67
C LEU A 55 -6.93 -15.35 4.84
N ILE A 56 -8.20 -15.12 4.56
CA ILE A 56 -9.23 -14.85 5.58
C ILE A 56 -9.94 -16.14 5.98
N ILE A 57 -10.35 -16.96 5.01
CA ILE A 57 -11.14 -18.18 5.27
C ILE A 57 -10.66 -19.30 4.32
N LYS A 58 -10.48 -20.49 4.90
CA LYS A 58 -10.43 -21.79 4.21
C LYS A 58 -11.80 -22.45 4.36
N ILE A 59 -12.52 -22.66 3.26
CA ILE A 59 -13.80 -23.42 3.24
C ILE A 59 -13.51 -24.89 3.00
#